data_AF-A0A377Z751-F1
#
_entry.id   AF-A0A377Z751-F1
#
_cell.length_a   1.000
_cell.length_b   1.000
_cell.length_c   1.000
_cell.angle_alpha   90.00
_cell.angle_beta   90.00
_cell.angle_gamma   90.00
#
_symmetry.space_group_name_H-M   'P 1'
#
loop_
_entity.id
_entity.type
_entity.pdbx_description
1 polymer ?
#
loop_
_entity_poly.entity_id
_entity_poly.type
_entity_poly.pdbx_seq_one_letter_code
_entity_poly.pdbx_strand_id
1 'polypeptide(L)'
;MKKISLPKIGIRPVIDGRRMGVRESLEAQTMNMAKATAALISEKLRHACGARVECVIADTCIAGMAESAACEEKFSSQNVGVTITVTPCWCYGSETIDMDPLRPKAIWGL
;
A
#
# COMPACT_ATOMS: atom_id res chain seq x y z
N MET A 1 0.64 30.21 -10.47
CA MET A 1 1.62 29.11 -10.30
C MET A 1 0.84 27.79 -10.23
N LYS A 2 1.12 26.81 -11.12
CA LYS A 2 0.49 25.48 -11.00
C LYS A 2 1.00 24.83 -9.72
N LYS A 3 0.12 24.49 -8.78
CA LYS A 3 0.44 23.53 -7.72
C LYS A 3 0.64 22.18 -8.41
N ILE A 4 1.88 21.83 -8.70
CA ILE A 4 2.21 20.51 -9.25
C ILE A 4 2.07 19.52 -8.09
N SER A 5 1.05 18.66 -8.16
CA SER A 5 0.94 17.53 -7.25
C SER A 5 2.02 16.52 -7.62
N LEU A 6 2.98 16.30 -6.71
CA LEU A 6 4.01 15.28 -6.91
C LEU A 6 3.39 13.88 -6.75
N PRO A 7 3.91 12.88 -7.48
CA PRO A 7 3.39 11.51 -7.37
C PRO A 7 3.71 10.94 -5.99
N LYS A 8 2.74 10.22 -5.41
CA LYS A 8 2.90 9.53 -4.12
C LYS A 8 3.12 8.03 -4.30
N ILE A 9 3.62 7.37 -3.25
CA ILE A 9 3.74 5.92 -3.19
C ILE A 9 2.56 5.34 -2.40
N GLY A 10 1.78 4.48 -3.03
CA GLY A 10 0.71 3.73 -2.38
C GLY A 10 1.23 2.47 -1.71
N ILE A 11 0.91 2.24 -0.45
CA ILE A 11 1.33 1.04 0.29
C ILE A 11 0.09 0.21 0.66
N ARG A 12 0.09 -1.04 0.19
CA ARG A 12 -1.04 -1.97 0.27
C ARG A 12 -0.72 -3.10 1.25
N PRO A 13 -1.07 -2.99 2.55
CA PRO A 13 -0.96 -4.10 3.49
C PRO A 13 -1.97 -5.19 3.14
N VAL A 14 -1.52 -6.33 2.61
CA VAL A 14 -2.41 -7.47 2.29
C VAL A 14 -2.34 -8.53 3.39
N ILE A 15 -3.46 -9.18 3.68
CA ILE A 15 -3.61 -10.08 4.83
C ILE A 15 -4.46 -11.31 4.50
N ASP A 16 -4.29 -12.39 5.25
CA ASP A 16 -5.21 -13.53 5.22
C ASP A 16 -6.63 -13.09 5.65
N GLY A 17 -7.64 -13.43 4.85
CA GLY A 17 -9.03 -13.06 5.12
C GLY A 17 -9.75 -13.94 6.13
N ARG A 18 -9.16 -15.08 6.52
CA ARG A 18 -9.77 -15.99 7.49
C ARG A 18 -9.86 -15.34 8.86
N ARG A 19 -11.07 -15.32 9.41
CA ARG A 19 -11.33 -14.87 10.79
C ARG A 19 -11.09 -16.02 11.78
N MET A 20 -11.63 -15.87 12.98
CA MET A 20 -11.49 -16.84 14.08
C MET A 20 -10.07 -16.90 14.63
N GLY A 21 -9.40 -15.75 14.68
CA GLY A 21 -8.08 -15.56 15.30
C GLY A 21 -6.92 -15.49 14.30
N VAL A 22 -7.11 -15.91 13.05
CA VAL A 22 -6.05 -15.84 12.03
C VAL A 22 -5.78 -14.39 11.66
N ARG A 23 -6.73 -13.72 10.99
CA ARG A 23 -6.60 -12.32 10.57
C ARG A 23 -6.32 -11.40 11.76
N GLU A 24 -7.08 -11.55 12.85
CA GLU A 24 -6.99 -10.70 14.03
C GLU A 24 -5.59 -10.71 14.66
N SER A 25 -4.89 -11.86 14.61
CA SER A 25 -3.51 -11.98 15.12
C SER A 25 -2.46 -11.31 14.22
N LEU A 26 -2.77 -11.08 12.93
CA LEU A 26 -1.85 -10.60 11.91
C LEU A 26 -2.03 -9.11 11.56
N GLU A 27 -3.18 -8.50 11.90
CA GLU A 27 -3.52 -7.10 11.56
C GLU A 27 -2.43 -6.12 11.99
N ALA A 28 -1.98 -6.22 13.25
CA ALA A 28 -0.98 -5.31 13.80
C ALA A 28 0.37 -5.43 13.08
N GLN A 29 0.84 -6.66 12.82
CA GLN A 29 2.11 -6.91 12.14
C GLN A 29 2.05 -6.43 10.68
N THR A 30 0.96 -6.75 9.98
CA THR A 30 0.77 -6.38 8.57
C THR A 30 0.75 -4.86 8.40
N MET A 31 0.01 -4.15 9.25
CA MET A 31 -0.04 -2.69 9.20
C MET A 31 1.28 -2.04 9.64
N ASN A 32 2.01 -2.65 10.58
CA ASN A 32 3.34 -2.16 10.98
C ASN A 32 4.38 -2.33 9.86
N MET A 33 4.29 -3.39 9.05
CA MET A 33 5.11 -3.55 7.86
C MET A 33 4.88 -2.40 6.87
N ALA A 34 3.61 -2.05 6.62
CA ALA A 34 3.26 -0.91 5.76
C ALA A 34 3.79 0.43 6.29
N LYS A 35 3.66 0.67 7.61
CA LYS A 35 4.19 1.88 8.26
C LYS A 35 5.72 1.94 8.20
N ALA A 36 6.40 0.83 8.41
CA ALA A 36 7.87 0.74 8.33
C ALA A 36 8.35 1.04 6.90
N THR A 37 7.68 0.49 5.88
CA THR A 37 7.95 0.81 4.46
C THR A 37 7.76 2.31 4.19
N ALA A 38 6.65 2.90 4.65
CA ALA A 38 6.38 4.33 4.47
C ALA A 38 7.46 5.22 5.12
N ALA A 39 7.86 4.88 6.35
CA ALA A 39 8.88 5.59 7.10
C ALA A 39 10.23 5.53 6.39
N LEU A 40 10.67 4.34 5.97
CA LEU A 40 11.94 4.14 5.27
C LEU A 40 12.00 4.98 3.98
N ILE A 41 10.95 4.92 3.16
CA ILE A 41 10.87 5.67 1.90
C ILE A 41 10.94 7.17 2.17
N SER A 42 10.10 7.65 3.08
CA SER A 42 9.99 9.09 3.39
C SER A 42 11.28 9.63 4.01
N GLU A 43 12.01 8.80 4.75
CA GLU A 43 13.30 9.14 5.33
C GLU A 43 14.39 9.23 4.25
N LYS A 44 14.56 8.17 3.47
CA LYS A 44 15.73 7.97 2.59
C LYS A 44 15.61 8.60 1.20
N LEU A 45 14.40 8.81 0.70
CA LEU A 45 14.18 9.28 -0.67
C LEU A 45 13.67 10.72 -0.73
N ARG A 46 14.02 11.40 -1.82
CA ARG A 46 13.51 12.71 -2.22
C ARG A 46 13.13 12.66 -3.69
N HIS A 47 12.17 13.48 -4.08
CA HIS A 47 11.96 13.80 -5.48
C HIS A 47 13.18 14.55 -6.02
N ALA A 48 13.38 14.53 -7.34
CA ALA A 48 14.48 15.25 -7.99
C ALA A 48 14.46 16.77 -7.70
N CYS A 49 13.28 17.33 -7.39
CA CYS A 49 13.11 18.72 -6.96
C CYS A 49 13.45 18.98 -5.48
N GLY A 50 13.93 17.97 -4.73
CA GLY A 50 14.31 18.06 -3.32
C GLY A 50 13.17 17.83 -2.32
N ALA A 51 11.91 17.78 -2.77
CA ALA A 51 10.77 17.52 -1.90
C ALA A 51 10.81 16.09 -1.30
N ARG A 52 10.25 15.91 -0.11
CA ARG A 52 10.08 14.58 0.50
C ARG A 52 9.09 13.75 -0.30
N VAL A 53 9.38 12.47 -0.47
CA VAL A 53 8.42 11.52 -1.05
C VAL A 53 7.32 11.28 -0.03
N GLU A 54 6.07 11.41 -0.47
CA GLU A 54 4.90 11.10 0.36
C GLU A 54 4.41 9.67 0.09
N CYS A 55 3.95 9.01 1.15
CA CYS A 55 3.33 7.69 1.08
C CYS A 55 1.86 7.76 1.49
N VAL A 56 1.02 6.95 0.85
CA VAL A 56 -0.40 6.77 1.18
C VAL A 56 -0.60 5.30 1.52
N ILE A 57 -1.01 4.99 2.75
CA ILE A 57 -1.30 3.62 3.18
C ILE A 57 -2.81 3.37 3.01
N ALA A 58 -3.20 2.16 2.60
CA ALA A 58 -4.61 1.74 2.63
C ALA A 58 -5.23 1.93 4.04
N ASP A 59 -6.52 2.23 4.13
CA ASP A 59 -7.18 2.46 5.42
C ASP A 59 -7.29 1.17 6.26
N THR A 60 -7.41 0.03 5.60
CA THR A 60 -7.47 -1.30 6.22
C THR A 60 -6.44 -2.22 5.59
N CYS A 61 -6.13 -3.33 6.25
CA CYS A 61 -5.51 -4.46 5.57
C CYS A 61 -6.47 -5.01 4.49
N ILE A 62 -5.91 -5.55 3.41
CA ILE A 62 -6.62 -5.98 2.22
C ILE A 62 -6.59 -7.51 2.17
N ALA A 63 -7.73 -8.13 2.44
CA ALA A 63 -7.93 -9.57 2.34
C ALA A 63 -8.68 -10.00 1.09
N GLY A 64 -9.31 -9.07 0.36
CA GLY A 64 -10.02 -9.40 -0.87
C GLY A 64 -10.50 -8.19 -1.65
N MET A 65 -11.38 -8.43 -2.62
CA MET A 65 -11.76 -7.45 -3.64
C MET A 65 -12.38 -6.16 -3.09
N ALA A 66 -13.23 -6.25 -2.06
CA ALA A 66 -13.89 -5.08 -1.49
C ALA A 66 -12.89 -4.08 -0.87
N GLU A 67 -11.95 -4.59 -0.07
CA GLU A 67 -10.89 -3.78 0.56
C GLU A 67 -9.87 -3.30 -0.49
N SER A 68 -9.59 -4.13 -1.50
CA SER A 68 -8.73 -3.77 -2.64
C SER A 68 -9.33 -2.60 -3.43
N ALA A 69 -10.65 -2.62 -3.70
CA ALA A 69 -11.35 -1.55 -4.39
C ALA A 69 -11.39 -0.25 -3.57
N ALA A 70 -11.65 -0.33 -2.26
CA ALA A 70 -11.60 0.84 -1.38
C ALA A 70 -10.20 1.47 -1.31
N CYS A 71 -9.15 0.63 -1.30
CA CYS A 71 -7.76 1.10 -1.40
C CYS A 71 -7.52 1.84 -2.73
N GLU A 72 -8.04 1.34 -3.85
CA GLU A 72 -7.88 1.96 -5.16
C GLU A 72 -8.62 3.31 -5.26
N GLU A 73 -9.83 3.41 -4.71
CA GLU A 73 -10.57 4.67 -4.61
C GLU A 73 -9.77 5.74 -3.83
N LYS A 74 -9.15 5.33 -2.73
CA LYS A 74 -8.25 6.21 -1.97
C LYS A 74 -7.02 6.62 -2.78
N PHE A 75 -6.39 5.69 -3.50
CA PHE A 75 -5.14 5.94 -4.20
C PHE A 75 -5.33 6.84 -5.43
N SER A 76 -6.40 6.62 -6.19
CA SER A 76 -6.75 7.41 -7.38
C SER A 76 -7.01 8.88 -7.04
N SER A 77 -7.60 9.17 -5.86
CA SER A 77 -7.81 10.54 -5.39
C SER A 77 -6.55 11.21 -4.81
N GLN A 78 -5.47 10.47 -4.56
CA GLN A 78 -4.26 10.97 -3.90
C GLN A 78 -3.02 11.05 -4.80
N ASN A 79 -3.20 10.93 -6.13
CA ASN A 79 -2.10 11.00 -7.09
C ASN A 79 -1.00 9.95 -6.82
N VAL A 80 -1.42 8.74 -6.45
CA VAL A 80 -0.51 7.59 -6.30
C VAL A 80 -0.03 7.17 -7.68
N GLY A 81 1.29 7.19 -7.89
CA GLY A 81 1.91 6.83 -9.18
C GLY A 81 2.63 5.48 -9.17
N VAL A 82 2.79 4.86 -7.99
CA VAL A 82 3.49 3.59 -7.80
C VAL A 82 2.92 2.89 -6.57
N THR A 83 2.84 1.55 -6.60
CA THR A 83 2.33 0.76 -5.47
C THR A 83 3.36 -0.23 -4.95
N ILE A 84 3.37 -0.41 -3.62
CA ILE A 84 4.14 -1.44 -2.92
C ILE A 84 3.15 -2.23 -2.06
N THR A 85 2.97 -3.50 -2.39
CA THR A 85 2.19 -4.43 -1.57
C THR A 85 3.12 -5.10 -0.56
N VAL A 86 2.70 -5.16 0.70
CA VAL A 86 3.48 -5.77 1.79
C VAL A 86 2.63 -6.77 2.54
N THR A 87 3.23 -7.89 2.96
CA THR A 87 2.53 -8.86 3.80
C THR A 87 3.48 -9.76 4.58
N PRO A 88 3.12 -10.17 5.81
CA PRO A 88 3.81 -11.21 6.55
C PRO A 88 3.14 -12.59 6.45
N CYS A 89 2.16 -12.78 5.58
CA CYS A 89 1.34 -13.99 5.57
C CYS A 89 0.81 -14.38 4.19
N TRP A 90 0.17 -15.55 4.13
CA TRP A 90 -0.59 -15.98 2.97
C TRP A 90 -1.78 -15.06 2.69
N CYS A 91 -2.02 -14.75 1.41
CA CYS A 91 -3.11 -13.90 0.96
C CYS A 91 -3.75 -14.50 -0.31
N TYR A 92 -4.99 -14.11 -0.61
CA TYR A 92 -5.70 -14.56 -1.81
C TYR A 92 -5.25 -13.77 -3.04
N GLY A 93 -4.18 -14.24 -3.70
CA GLY A 93 -3.45 -13.56 -4.78
C GLY A 93 -4.28 -12.65 -5.68
N SER A 94 -5.02 -13.21 -6.64
CA SER A 94 -5.78 -12.41 -7.63
C SER A 94 -6.86 -11.50 -7.02
N GLU A 95 -7.31 -11.79 -5.80
CA GLU A 95 -8.31 -10.97 -5.10
C GLU A 95 -7.69 -9.73 -4.45
N THR A 96 -6.36 -9.71 -4.27
CA THR A 96 -5.64 -8.71 -3.47
C THR A 96 -4.56 -7.96 -4.26
N ILE A 97 -4.11 -8.46 -5.42
CA ILE A 97 -3.15 -7.73 -6.27
C ILE A 97 -3.68 -6.38 -6.76
N ASP A 98 -2.74 -5.49 -7.11
CA ASP A 98 -3.04 -4.22 -7.75
C ASP A 98 -3.26 -4.46 -9.25
N MET A 99 -4.47 -4.12 -9.71
CA MET A 99 -4.92 -4.39 -11.08
C MET A 99 -4.63 -3.24 -12.04
N ASP A 100 -4.11 -2.10 -11.58
CA ASP A 100 -3.76 -1.00 -12.47
C ASP A 100 -2.64 -1.42 -13.45
N PRO A 101 -2.88 -1.34 -14.78
CA PRO A 101 -1.92 -1.84 -15.76
C PRO A 101 -0.74 -0.90 -15.99
N LEU A 102 -0.84 0.37 -15.59
CA LEU A 102 0.11 1.44 -15.93
C LEU A 102 1.12 1.72 -14.81
N ARG A 103 0.68 1.69 -13.55
CA ARG A 103 1.57 2.05 -12.45
C ARG A 103 2.61 0.95 -12.18
N PRO A 104 3.88 1.32 -11.95
CA PRO A 104 4.87 0.39 -11.41
C PRO A 104 4.35 -0.19 -10.09
N LYS A 105 4.56 -1.49 -9.92
CA LYS A 105 4.03 -2.25 -8.79
C LYS A 105 5.08 -3.22 -8.27
N ALA A 106 5.24 -3.28 -6.96
CA ALA A 106 6.15 -4.19 -6.27
C ALA A 106 5.43 -4.95 -5.15
N ILE A 107 5.94 -6.12 -4.79
CA ILE A 107 5.44 -6.94 -3.68
C ILE A 107 6.62 -7.35 -2.80
N TRP A 108 6.50 -7.14 -1.50
CA TRP A 108 7.44 -7.62 -0.49
C TRP A 108 6.72 -8.55 0.49
N GLY A 109 7.04 -9.85 0.44
CA GLY A 109 6.63 -10.85 1.43
C GLY A 109 7.71 -11.05 2.48
N LEU A 110 7.33 -11.15 3.75
CA LEU A 110 8.18 -11.57 4.86
C LEU A 110 8.31 -13.10 4.93
#